data_AF-A0A5K1H2U9-F1
#
_entry.id   AF-A0A5K1H2U9-F1
#
_cell.length_a   1.000
_cell.length_b   1.000
_cell.length_c   1.000
_cell.angle_alpha   90.00
_cell.angle_beta   90.00
_cell.angle_gamma   90.00
#
_symmetry.space_group_name_H-M   'P 1'
#
loop_
_entity.id
_entity.type
_entity.pdbx_description
1 polymer ?
#
loop_
_entity_poly.entity_id
_entity_poly.type
_entity_poly.pdbx_seq_one_letter_code
_entity_poly.pdbx_strand_id
1 'polypeptide(L)' 'AAKRAGWLPVGDGAFPKVDHVGFGLVLGSDGKRFRTRSTEVVRLVELLDEAKNRSKEGLVTR' A
#
# COMPACT_ATOMS: atom_id res chain seq x y z
N ALA A 1 18.67 10.63 -13.06
CA ALA A 1 19.99 10.02 -12.79
C ALA A 1 20.23 8.80 -13.69
N ALA A 2 19.41 7.75 -13.61
CA ALA A 2 19.58 6.52 -14.41
C ALA A 2 19.70 6.74 -15.94
N LYS A 3 18.85 7.58 -16.56
CA LYS A 3 19.00 7.96 -17.99
C LYS A 3 20.33 8.66 -18.28
N ARG A 4 20.79 9.56 -17.40
CA ARG A 4 22.07 10.28 -17.55
C ARG A 4 23.29 9.39 -17.35
N ALA A 5 23.17 8.34 -16.55
CA ALA A 5 24.21 7.34 -16.31
C ALA A 5 24.25 6.25 -17.40
N GLY A 6 23.36 6.30 -18.40
CA GLY A 6 23.28 5.29 -19.47
C GLY A 6 22.62 3.97 -19.04
N TRP A 7 22.02 3.89 -17.85
CA TRP A 7 21.35 2.67 -17.36
C TRP A 7 19.95 2.48 -17.94
N LEU A 8 19.32 3.58 -18.36
CA LEU A 8 18.02 3.56 -19.01
C LEU A 8 18.11 4.28 -20.35
N PRO A 9 17.39 3.81 -21.38
CA PRO A 9 17.41 4.46 -22.67
C PRO A 9 16.82 5.88 -22.61
N VAL A 10 17.36 6.75 -23.44
CA VAL A 10 17.02 8.19 -23.46
C VAL A 10 15.80 8.48 -24.33
N GLY A 11 15.54 7.66 -25.36
CA GLY A 11 14.44 7.84 -26.30
C GLY A 11 13.12 7.23 -25.86
N ASP A 12 12.02 7.90 -26.19
CA ASP A 12 10.67 7.37 -25.99
C ASP A 12 10.44 6.14 -26.90
N GLY A 13 9.94 5.05 -26.31
CA GLY A 13 9.69 3.78 -27.01
C GLY A 13 10.81 2.74 -26.93
N ALA A 14 11.99 3.09 -26.40
CA ALA A 14 13.05 2.13 -26.11
C ALA A 14 12.80 1.39 -24.79
N PHE A 15 13.17 0.10 -24.74
CA PHE A 15 12.98 -0.75 -23.56
C PHE A 15 14.30 -0.91 -22.77
N PRO A 16 14.22 -1.09 -21.43
CA PRO A 16 13.00 -1.22 -20.62
C PRO A 16 12.31 0.13 -20.35
N LYS A 17 10.97 0.11 -20.30
CA LYS A 17 10.15 1.25 -19.87
C LYS A 17 10.12 1.32 -18.35
N VAL A 18 10.16 2.53 -17.80
CA VAL A 18 10.15 2.76 -16.35
C VAL A 18 9.16 3.87 -16.04
N ASP A 19 8.08 3.50 -15.35
CA ASP A 19 6.99 4.40 -14.96
C ASP A 19 6.83 4.41 -13.43
N HIS A 20 6.62 5.61 -12.88
CA HIS A 20 6.32 5.76 -11.46
C HIS A 20 4.81 5.71 -11.24
N VAL A 21 4.32 4.59 -10.70
CA VAL A 21 2.91 4.41 -10.35
C VAL A 21 2.71 4.79 -8.88
N GLY A 22 2.42 6.07 -8.63
CA GLY A 22 2.22 6.60 -7.28
C GLY A 22 0.87 6.20 -6.68
N PHE A 23 0.82 6.07 -5.36
CA PHE A 23 -0.41 5.90 -4.57
C PHE A 23 -0.38 6.77 -3.31
N GLY A 24 -1.57 7.09 -2.79
CA GLY A 24 -1.75 7.96 -1.63
C GLY A 24 -1.50 7.28 -0.28
N LEU A 25 -1.65 8.04 0.80
CA LEU A 25 -1.58 7.50 2.16
C LEU A 25 -2.88 6.82 2.56
N VAL A 26 -2.76 5.73 3.32
CA VAL A 26 -3.90 5.11 4.00
C VAL A 26 -4.17 5.86 5.29
N LEU A 27 -5.39 6.38 5.41
CA LEU A 27 -5.85 7.16 6.56
C LEU A 27 -6.82 6.33 7.42
N GLY A 28 -6.82 6.59 8.73
CA GLY A 28 -7.83 6.09 9.66
C GLY A 28 -9.14 6.87 9.54
N SER A 29 -10.13 6.46 10.33
CA SER A 29 -11.42 7.16 10.43
C SER A 29 -11.28 8.58 10.98
N ASP A 30 -10.15 8.90 11.62
CA ASP A 30 -9.79 10.22 12.12
C ASP A 30 -9.11 11.13 11.08
N GLY A 31 -8.95 10.65 9.83
CA GLY A 31 -8.27 11.36 8.76
C GLY A 31 -6.75 11.46 8.93
N LYS A 32 -6.17 10.82 9.95
CA LYS A 32 -4.73 10.76 10.17
C LYS A 32 -4.15 9.47 9.61
N ARG A 33 -2.82 9.38 9.52
CA ARG A 33 -2.12 8.17 9.05
C ARG A 33 -2.59 6.95 9.85
N PHE A 34 -3.02 5.91 9.14
CA PHE A 34 -3.48 4.65 9.73
C PHE A 34 -2.40 4.01 10.61
N ARG A 35 -2.66 3.93 11.91
CA ARG A 35 -1.74 3.47 12.96
C ARG A 35 -2.52 2.85 14.10
N THR A 36 -1.83 2.08 14.94
CA THR A 36 -2.40 1.56 16.19
C THR A 36 -2.71 2.70 17.16
N ARG A 37 -3.49 2.41 18.22
CA ARG A 37 -3.75 3.38 19.30
C ARG A 37 -2.46 3.85 20.00
N SER A 38 -1.43 3.00 20.02
CA SER A 38 -0.09 3.31 20.54
C SER A 38 0.80 4.06 19.53
N THR A 39 0.24 4.51 18.41
CA THR A 39 0.95 5.20 17.31
C THR A 39 1.99 4.36 16.56
N GLU A 40 1.95 3.04 16.73
CA GLU A 40 2.79 2.09 16.00
C GLU A 40 2.18 1.75 14.64
N VAL A 41 2.99 1.18 13.75
CA VAL A 41 2.52 0.67 12.46
C VAL A 41 1.71 -0.60 12.70
N VAL A 42 0.49 -0.66 12.13
CA VAL A 42 -0.36 -1.86 12.18
C VAL A 42 0.30 -2.97 11.35
N ARG A 43 0.47 -4.16 11.91
CA ARG A 43 1.02 -5.29 11.17
C ARG A 43 -0.01 -5.82 10.18
N LEU A 44 0.42 -6.11 8.94
CA LEU A 44 -0.51 -6.63 7.92
C LEU A 44 -1.18 -7.93 8.35
N VAL A 45 -0.49 -8.79 9.10
CA VAL A 45 -1.09 -10.03 9.63
C VAL A 45 -2.27 -9.74 10.56
N GLU A 46 -2.14 -8.78 11.45
CA GLU A 46 -3.22 -8.38 12.38
C GLU A 46 -4.40 -7.77 11.63
N LEU A 47 -4.12 -6.98 10.59
CA LEU A 47 -5.16 -6.40 9.74
C LEU A 47 -5.98 -7.49 9.02
N LEU A 48 -5.31 -8.52 8.50
CA LEU A 48 -5.98 -9.64 7.82
C LEU A 48 -6.74 -10.53 8.80
N ASP A 49 -6.20 -10.76 9.99
CA ASP A 49 -6.89 -11.54 11.03
C ASP A 49 -8.14 -10.85 11.55
N GLU A 50 -8.09 -9.54 11.79
CA GLU A 50 -9.24 -8.72 12.16
C GLU A 50 -10.33 -8.80 11.06
N ALA A 51 -9.94 -8.65 9.80
CA ALA A 51 -10.86 -8.75 8.67
C ALA A 51 -11.54 -10.12 8.61
N LYS A 52 -10.76 -11.21 8.74
CA LYS A 52 -11.26 -12.59 8.77
C LYS A 52 -12.28 -12.81 9.90
N ASN A 53 -11.98 -12.33 11.11
CA ASN A 53 -12.85 -12.49 12.27
C ASN A 53 -14.18 -11.74 12.08
N ARG A 54 -14.13 -10.47 11.65
CA ARG A 54 -15.34 -9.67 11.37
C ARG A 54 -16.20 -10.30 10.28
N SER A 55 -15.59 -10.81 9.22
CA SER A 55 -16.32 -11.54 8.16
C SER A 55 -17.00 -12.81 8.72
N LYS A 56 -16.29 -13.59 9.55
CA LYS A 56 -16.86 -14.79 10.18
C LYS A 56 -18.04 -14.46 11.09
N GLU A 57 -17.92 -13.46 11.95
CA GLU A 57 -19.00 -13.00 12.83
C GLU A 57 -20.25 -12.59 12.05
N GLY A 58 -20.06 -11.85 10.94
CA GLY A 58 -21.14 -11.46 10.05
C GLY A 58 -21.85 -12.65 9.37
N LEU A 59 -21.13 -13.75 9.12
CA LEU A 59 -21.72 -14.97 8.55
C LEU A 59 -22.49 -15.81 9.58
N VAL A 60 -22.05 -15.81 10.85
CA VAL A 60 -22.68 -16.60 11.92
C VAL A 60 -23.92 -15.91 12.50
N THR A 61 -23.92 -14.58 12.54
CA THR A 61 -25.05 -13.79 13.08
C THR A 61 -26.25 -13.72 12.13
N ARG A 62 -26.10 -14.19 10.89
CA ARG A 62 -27.12 -14.17 9.84
C ARG A 62 -27.87 -15.50 9.75
#